data_AF-A0A4V1TIR0-F1
#
_entry.id   AF-A0A4V1TIR0-F1
#
_cell.length_a   1.000
_cell.length_b   1.000
_cell.length_c   1.000
_cell.angle_alpha   90.00
_cell.angle_beta   90.00
_cell.angle_gamma   90.00
#
_symmetry.space_group_name_H-M   'P 1'
#
loop_
_entity.id
_entity.type
_entity.pdbx_description
1 polymer ?
#
loop_
_entity_poly.entity_id
_entity_poly.type
_entity_poly.pdbx_seq_one_letter_code
_entity_poly.pdbx_strand_id
1 'polypeptide(L)'
;MSGLTRLLAQALLVLGVALLWPSRARAQGDTLDAHQGHPRRVPGYTPMTALDALPWGTGSDAAAPGTILLAYHHQGLGVVMAEWDLAAGKPTRIRPVAGLGTARDVRLERWGDGVAVIASHPDGGPVQVVELSSKLRPRRTITVG
;
A
#
# COMPACT_ATOMS: atom_id res chain seq x y z
N MET A 1 -50.22 -19.41 -35.53
CA MET A 1 -50.28 -18.77 -34.20
C MET A 1 -49.23 -19.42 -33.30
N SER A 2 -48.02 -18.88 -33.21
CA SER A 2 -46.94 -19.49 -32.41
C SER A 2 -45.75 -18.54 -32.25
N GLY A 3 -46.03 -17.24 -32.10
CA GLY A 3 -45.03 -16.20 -31.84
C GLY A 3 -44.74 -15.96 -30.35
N LEU A 4 -45.36 -16.72 -29.44
CA LEU A 4 -45.29 -16.51 -27.98
C LEU A 4 -44.43 -17.56 -27.24
N THR A 5 -43.97 -18.61 -27.90
CA THR A 5 -43.22 -19.71 -27.25
C THR A 5 -41.70 -19.54 -27.30
N ARG A 6 -41.17 -18.60 -28.10
CA ARG A 6 -39.71 -18.38 -28.22
C ARG A 6 -39.14 -17.32 -27.28
N LEU A 7 -39.97 -16.48 -26.66
CA LEU A 7 -39.52 -15.44 -25.73
C LEU A 7 -39.31 -15.93 -24.29
N LEU A 8 -39.84 -17.11 -23.92
CA LEU A 8 -39.66 -17.69 -22.58
C LEU A 8 -38.41 -18.57 -22.46
N ALA A 9 -37.81 -19.02 -23.56
CA ALA A 9 -36.62 -19.86 -23.53
C ALA A 9 -35.29 -19.08 -23.46
N GLN A 10 -35.28 -17.77 -23.72
CA GLN A 10 -34.10 -16.92 -23.53
C GLN A 10 -34.06 -16.21 -22.17
N ALA A 11 -35.18 -16.14 -21.44
CA ALA A 11 -35.22 -15.54 -20.10
C ALA A 11 -34.67 -16.45 -19.00
N LEU A 12 -34.53 -17.75 -19.25
CA LEU A 12 -34.06 -18.75 -18.26
C LEU A 12 -32.56 -19.05 -18.32
N LEU A 13 -31.84 -18.52 -19.31
CA LEU A 13 -30.38 -18.67 -19.42
C LEU A 13 -29.59 -17.55 -18.72
N VAL A 14 -30.28 -16.48 -18.28
CA VAL A 14 -29.69 -15.40 -17.48
C VAL A 14 -29.85 -15.66 -15.97
N LEU A 15 -30.79 -16.50 -15.55
CA LEU A 15 -30.99 -16.85 -14.13
C LEU A 15 -30.20 -18.07 -13.65
N GLY A 16 -29.70 -18.92 -14.55
CA GLY A 16 -29.03 -20.19 -14.19
C GLY A 16 -27.53 -20.11 -13.90
N VAL A 17 -26.85 -19.03 -14.30
CA VAL A 17 -25.39 -18.89 -14.14
C VAL A 17 -25.01 -18.13 -12.85
N ALA A 18 -25.98 -17.51 -12.18
CA ALA A 18 -25.76 -16.81 -10.91
C ALA A 18 -25.63 -17.75 -9.68
N LEU A 19 -25.92 -19.06 -9.84
CA LEU A 19 -25.96 -20.04 -8.75
C LEU A 19 -24.72 -20.94 -8.66
N LEU A 20 -23.71 -20.74 -9.51
CA LEU A 20 -22.46 -21.50 -9.47
C LEU A 20 -21.20 -20.63 -9.31
N TRP A 21 -21.36 -19.38 -8.93
CA TRP A 21 -20.26 -18.64 -8.32
C TRP A 21 -20.28 -18.97 -6.83
N PRO A 22 -19.21 -19.50 -6.23
CA PRO A 22 -19.08 -19.34 -4.80
C PRO A 22 -19.07 -17.84 -4.58
N SER A 23 -20.19 -17.31 -4.11
CA SER A 23 -20.24 -16.09 -3.32
C SER A 23 -19.31 -16.33 -2.14
N ARG A 24 -18.00 -16.23 -2.37
CA ARG A 24 -17.09 -15.75 -1.37
C ARG A 24 -17.70 -14.42 -1.01
N ALA A 25 -18.52 -14.45 0.04
CA ALA A 25 -18.67 -13.35 0.96
C ALA A 25 -17.25 -12.78 1.07
N ARG A 26 -17.01 -11.71 0.31
CA ARG A 26 -15.74 -11.03 0.32
C ARG A 26 -15.76 -10.49 1.73
N ALA A 27 -15.04 -11.16 2.63
CA ALA A 27 -14.90 -10.72 4.00
C ALA A 27 -14.44 -9.28 3.87
N GLN A 28 -15.35 -8.36 4.14
CA GLN A 28 -15.15 -6.93 4.10
C GLN A 28 -14.46 -6.59 5.43
N GLY A 29 -13.33 -7.23 5.63
CA GLY A 29 -12.49 -7.18 6.81
C GLY A 29 -11.07 -6.98 6.32
N ASP A 30 -10.60 -5.75 6.47
CA ASP A 30 -9.20 -5.38 6.71
C ASP A 30 -8.11 -6.06 5.86
N THR A 31 -8.37 -6.35 4.58
CA THR A 31 -7.30 -6.79 3.68
C THR A 31 -6.54 -5.60 3.11
N LEU A 32 -5.27 -5.47 3.51
CA LEU A 32 -4.30 -4.51 3.00
C LEU A 32 -3.94 -4.82 1.53
N ASP A 33 -4.73 -4.31 0.58
CA ASP A 33 -4.46 -4.44 -0.86
C ASP A 33 -3.42 -3.38 -1.33
N ALA A 34 -2.14 -3.70 -1.37
CA ALA A 34 -1.02 -2.74 -1.47
C ALA A 34 -0.80 -2.09 -2.85
N HIS A 35 -1.77 -2.13 -3.76
CA HIS A 35 -1.56 -1.77 -5.17
C HIS A 35 -1.89 -0.33 -5.58
N GLN A 36 -2.50 0.50 -4.73
CA GLN A 36 -3.11 1.77 -5.19
C GLN A 36 -2.92 3.02 -4.31
N GLY A 37 -1.91 3.09 -3.44
CA GLY A 37 -1.50 4.39 -2.84
C GLY A 37 -2.64 5.21 -2.21
N HIS A 38 -3.55 4.56 -1.48
CA HIS A 38 -4.71 5.22 -0.88
C HIS A 38 -4.61 5.30 0.65
N PRO A 39 -5.17 6.37 1.25
CA PRO A 39 -5.17 6.60 2.69
C PRO A 39 -5.86 5.44 3.43
N ARG A 40 -5.20 4.88 4.45
CA ARG A 40 -5.77 3.78 5.24
C ARG A 40 -5.74 4.08 6.73
N ARG A 41 -6.81 3.69 7.43
CA ARG A 41 -6.80 3.53 8.88
C ARG A 41 -6.21 2.17 9.19
N VAL A 42 -5.16 2.15 10.01
CA VAL A 42 -4.53 0.91 10.46
C VAL A 42 -5.15 0.52 11.81
N PRO A 43 -5.79 -0.66 11.94
CA PRO A 43 -6.44 -1.06 13.19
C PRO A 43 -5.43 -1.17 14.36
N GLY A 44 -5.80 -0.67 15.54
CA GLY A 44 -5.01 -0.84 16.77
C GLY A 44 -3.87 0.17 16.98
N TYR A 45 -3.68 1.12 16.07
CA TYR A 45 -2.74 2.23 16.21
C TYR A 45 -3.48 3.53 15.88
N THR A 46 -3.21 4.63 16.60
CA THR A 46 -3.74 5.98 16.32
C THR A 46 -3.80 6.20 14.81
N PRO A 47 -4.89 6.72 14.20
CA PRO A 47 -5.11 6.64 12.75
C PRO A 47 -3.93 7.24 11.96
N MET A 48 -2.97 6.40 11.61
CA MET A 48 -1.84 6.75 10.77
C MET A 48 -2.34 6.73 9.35
N THR A 49 -2.36 7.91 8.72
CA THR A 49 -2.63 7.98 7.28
C THR A 49 -1.31 7.72 6.57
N ALA A 50 -1.18 6.51 6.00
CA ALA A 50 -0.07 6.21 5.11
C ALA A 50 -0.12 7.13 3.89
N LEU A 51 1.03 7.70 3.52
CA LEU A 51 1.22 8.47 2.29
C LEU A 51 1.34 7.52 1.11
N ASP A 52 2.10 6.44 1.28
CA ASP A 52 2.20 5.36 0.29
C ASP A 52 2.59 4.03 0.94
N ALA A 53 2.41 2.95 0.21
CA ALA A 53 2.65 1.59 0.63
C ALA A 53 3.06 0.68 -0.53
N LEU A 54 3.94 -0.30 -0.27
CA LEU A 54 4.23 -1.35 -1.24
C LEU A 54 4.48 -2.73 -0.59
N PRO A 55 4.33 -3.84 -1.34
CA PRO A 55 4.71 -5.17 -0.88
C PRO A 55 6.21 -5.24 -0.57
N TRP A 56 6.56 -5.62 0.66
CA TRP A 56 7.94 -5.49 1.15
C TRP A 56 8.67 -6.81 1.39
N GLY A 57 7.95 -7.87 1.77
CA GLY A 57 8.53 -9.15 2.23
C GLY A 57 9.75 -9.64 1.44
N THR A 58 9.73 -9.62 0.10
CA THR A 58 10.84 -10.13 -0.74
C THR A 58 12.04 -9.20 -0.89
N GLY A 59 12.02 -7.98 -0.35
CA GLY A 59 13.20 -7.11 -0.38
C GLY A 59 13.43 -6.34 0.91
N SER A 60 12.98 -6.91 2.02
CA SER A 60 13.62 -6.71 3.32
C SER A 60 14.55 -7.90 3.57
N ASP A 61 15.67 -7.67 4.25
CA ASP A 61 16.53 -8.76 4.73
C ASP A 61 15.92 -9.50 5.93
N ALA A 62 14.87 -8.95 6.54
CA ALA A 62 14.35 -9.40 7.83
C ALA A 62 12.83 -9.52 7.91
N ALA A 63 12.10 -9.00 6.93
CA ALA A 63 10.64 -9.02 6.97
C ALA A 63 10.10 -10.39 6.55
N ALA A 64 9.09 -10.87 7.29
CA ALA A 64 8.38 -12.08 6.92
C ALA A 64 7.61 -11.89 5.59
N PRO A 65 7.34 -12.97 4.84
CA PRO A 65 6.36 -12.93 3.76
C PRO A 65 5.02 -12.34 4.24
N GLY A 66 4.36 -11.55 3.40
CA GLY A 66 3.16 -10.81 3.82
C GLY A 66 3.45 -9.57 4.65
N THR A 67 4.69 -9.05 4.64
CA THR A 67 5.00 -7.71 5.16
C THR A 67 4.79 -6.65 4.08
N ILE A 68 4.19 -5.53 4.46
CA ILE A 68 4.13 -4.31 3.64
C ILE A 68 5.05 -3.24 4.22
N LEU A 69 5.57 -2.36 3.36
CA LEU A 69 6.30 -1.18 3.78
C LEU A 69 5.40 0.03 3.62
N LEU A 70 5.24 0.79 4.70
CA LEU A 70 4.43 2.00 4.76
C LEU A 70 5.33 3.23 4.90
N ALA A 71 5.01 4.32 4.23
CA ALA A 71 5.50 5.65 4.55
C ALA A 71 4.37 6.48 5.17
N TYR A 72 4.64 7.20 6.25
CA TYR A 72 3.66 8.10 6.87
C TYR A 72 4.35 9.24 7.63
N HIS A 73 3.56 10.25 8.02
CA HIS A 73 4.04 11.31 8.89
C HIS A 73 3.96 10.94 10.36
N HIS A 74 5.08 11.08 11.05
CA HIS A 74 5.16 10.98 12.50
C HIS A 74 5.44 12.35 13.10
N GLN A 75 4.65 12.71 14.11
CA GLN A 75 4.83 13.96 14.84
C GLN A 75 6.22 14.00 15.50
N GLY A 76 7.02 15.01 15.18
CA GLY A 76 8.37 15.20 15.71
C GLY A 76 9.49 14.40 15.01
N LEU A 77 9.18 13.48 14.09
CA LEU A 77 10.18 12.72 13.33
C LEU A 77 10.14 12.94 11.81
N GLY A 78 9.08 13.54 11.29
CA GLY A 78 8.92 13.75 9.84
C GLY A 78 8.38 12.50 9.15
N VAL A 79 8.86 12.20 7.94
CA VAL A 79 8.52 10.97 7.22
C VAL A 79 9.19 9.77 7.87
N VAL A 80 8.41 8.75 8.18
CA VAL A 80 8.90 7.49 8.73
C VAL A 80 8.46 6.31 7.86
N MET A 81 9.30 5.29 7.82
CA MET A 81 9.03 3.99 7.22
C MET A 81 8.63 2.99 8.29
N ALA A 82 7.57 2.21 8.04
CA ALA A 82 7.20 1.07 8.88
C ALA A 82 7.10 -0.23 8.08
N GLU A 83 7.82 -1.26 8.52
CA GLU A 83 7.58 -2.64 8.10
C GLU A 83 6.39 -3.14 8.90
N TRP A 84 5.26 -3.39 8.23
CA TRP A 84 4.01 -3.82 8.84
C TRP A 84 3.71 -5.28 8.53
N ASP A 85 3.66 -6.11 9.57
CA ASP A 85 3.27 -7.50 9.45
C ASP A 85 1.74 -7.58 9.35
N LEU A 86 1.24 -8.04 8.20
CA LEU A 86 -0.19 -8.16 7.94
C LEU A 86 -0.85 -9.25 8.79
N ALA A 87 -0.14 -10.34 9.06
CA ALA A 87 -0.67 -11.45 9.83
C ALA A 87 -0.76 -11.09 11.31
N ALA A 88 0.26 -10.40 11.83
CA ALA A 88 0.29 -9.95 13.22
C ALA A 88 -0.49 -8.63 13.45
N GLY A 89 -0.82 -7.90 12.38
CA GLY A 89 -1.54 -6.63 12.45
C GLY A 89 -0.78 -5.54 13.21
N LYS A 90 0.56 -5.52 13.12
CA LYS A 90 1.41 -4.57 13.87
C LYS A 90 2.72 -4.24 13.14
N PRO A 91 3.37 -3.10 13.44
CA PRO A 91 4.67 -2.80 12.87
C PRO A 91 5.74 -3.66 13.56
N THR A 92 6.67 -4.21 12.77
CA THR A 92 7.84 -4.97 13.24
C THR A 92 9.10 -4.10 13.27
N ARG A 93 9.12 -3.03 12.47
CA ARG A 93 10.20 -2.05 12.43
C ARG A 93 9.65 -0.68 12.04
N ILE A 94 10.12 0.37 12.71
CA ILE A 94 9.85 1.77 12.36
C ILE A 94 11.18 2.52 12.27
N ARG A 95 11.37 3.31 11.22
CA ARG A 95 12.59 4.10 10.99
C ARG A 95 12.26 5.48 10.41
N PRO A 96 12.76 6.59 10.97
CA PRO A 96 12.71 7.87 10.28
C PRO A 96 13.54 7.83 9.01
N VAL A 97 13.06 8.49 7.97
CA VAL A 97 13.85 8.70 6.75
C VAL A 97 14.70 9.95 6.98
N ALA A 98 15.98 9.74 7.29
CA ALA A 98 16.89 10.84 7.58
C ALA A 98 16.93 11.85 6.42
N GLY A 99 16.85 13.13 6.75
CA GLY A 99 16.82 14.22 5.78
C GLY A 99 15.42 14.57 5.25
N LEU A 100 14.41 13.69 5.46
CA LEU A 100 13.02 14.00 5.14
C LEU A 100 12.28 14.52 6.38
N GLY A 101 11.94 15.81 6.36
CA GLY A 101 11.05 16.43 7.33
C GLY A 101 9.59 16.14 7.04
N THR A 102 8.76 17.18 7.04
CA THR A 102 7.39 17.09 6.53
C THR A 102 7.41 17.08 5.00
N ALA A 103 6.61 16.21 4.40
CA ALA A 103 6.42 16.10 2.96
C ALA A 103 4.95 16.42 2.66
N ARG A 104 4.68 16.87 1.45
CA ARG A 104 3.30 16.97 0.94
C ARG A 104 2.80 15.61 0.49
N ASP A 105 3.66 14.91 -0.24
CA ASP A 105 3.39 13.61 -0.83
C ASP A 105 4.67 12.78 -0.82
N VAL A 106 4.51 11.47 -0.70
CA VAL A 106 5.61 10.49 -0.71
C VAL A 106 5.20 9.35 -1.61
N ARG A 107 6.11 8.94 -2.50
CA ARG A 107 5.98 7.71 -3.29
C ARG A 107 7.12 6.77 -2.97
N LEU A 108 6.79 5.49 -2.84
CA LEU A 108 7.73 4.40 -2.63
C LEU A 108 7.94 3.65 -3.94
N GLU A 109 9.19 3.40 -4.27
CA GLU A 109 9.54 2.61 -5.44
C GLU A 109 10.62 1.59 -5.11
N ARG A 110 10.49 0.37 -5.62
CA ARG A 110 11.53 -0.64 -5.48
C ARG A 110 12.80 -0.18 -6.17
N TRP A 111 13.93 -0.23 -5.46
CA TRP A 111 15.20 0.24 -6.00
C TRP A 111 16.33 -0.71 -5.60
N GLY A 112 16.81 -1.52 -6.55
CA GLY A 112 17.78 -2.57 -6.27
C GLY A 112 17.27 -3.54 -5.19
N ASP A 113 18.09 -3.77 -4.17
CA ASP A 113 17.75 -4.55 -2.97
C ASP A 113 16.98 -3.75 -1.91
N GLY A 114 16.61 -2.50 -2.21
CA GLY A 114 16.00 -1.57 -1.25
C GLY A 114 14.76 -0.86 -1.78
N VAL A 115 14.61 0.40 -1.40
CA VAL A 115 13.49 1.27 -1.75
C VAL A 115 13.97 2.70 -1.96
N ALA A 116 13.45 3.37 -2.97
CA ALA A 116 13.54 4.81 -3.13
C ALA A 116 12.30 5.46 -2.49
N VAL A 117 12.54 6.47 -1.66
CA VAL A 117 11.51 7.34 -1.08
C VAL A 117 11.55 8.67 -1.83
N ILE A 118 10.54 8.91 -2.64
CA ILE A 118 10.41 10.12 -3.46
C ILE A 118 9.44 11.05 -2.76
N ALA A 119 9.92 12.19 -2.25
CA ALA A 119 9.13 13.10 -1.44
C ALA A 119 9.06 14.49 -2.08
N SER A 120 7.86 15.04 -2.13
CA SER A 120 7.63 16.44 -2.52
C SER A 120 7.49 17.33 -1.29
N HIS A 121 8.04 18.54 -1.36
CA HIS A 121 7.96 19.48 -0.24
C HIS A 121 6.61 20.23 -0.21
N PRO A 122 6.09 20.59 0.98
CA PRO A 122 4.85 21.34 1.14
C PRO A 122 4.83 22.71 0.43
N ASP A 123 5.98 23.35 0.34
CA ASP A 123 6.17 24.68 -0.25
C ASP A 123 6.45 24.65 -1.76
N GLY A 124 6.42 23.48 -2.39
CA GLY A 124 6.77 23.32 -3.80
C GLY A 124 8.29 23.36 -4.06
N GLY A 125 9.11 23.24 -3.02
CA GLY A 125 10.55 23.05 -3.14
C GLY A 125 10.95 21.78 -3.91
N PRO A 126 12.26 21.58 -4.14
CA PRO A 126 12.76 20.50 -4.99
C PRO A 126 12.38 19.13 -4.45
N VAL A 127 12.11 18.18 -5.35
CA VAL A 127 11.80 16.79 -4.97
C VAL A 127 13.04 16.13 -4.38
N GLN A 128 12.87 15.46 -3.24
CA GLN A 128 13.93 14.67 -2.63
C GLN A 128 13.71 13.19 -2.92
N VAL A 129 14.75 12.51 -3.37
CA VAL A 129 14.79 11.07 -3.54
C VAL A 129 15.80 10.50 -2.56
N VAL A 130 15.33 9.70 -1.60
CA VAL A 130 16.18 9.03 -0.62
C VAL A 130 16.19 7.53 -0.91
N GLU A 131 17.35 7.01 -1.31
CA GLU A 131 17.55 5.57 -1.48
C GLU A 131 17.85 4.93 -0.12
N LEU A 132 17.04 3.96 0.26
CA LEU A 132 17.19 3.16 1.46
C LEU A 132 17.56 1.73 1.08
N SER A 133 18.47 1.12 1.86
CA SER A 133 18.75 -0.33 1.81
C SER A 133 17.54 -1.19 2.24
N SER A 134 17.62 -2.50 2.05
CA SER A 134 16.72 -3.52 2.64
C SER A 134 16.59 -3.44 4.17
N LYS A 135 17.57 -2.82 4.85
CA LYS A 135 17.57 -2.57 6.30
C LYS A 135 17.00 -1.18 6.65
N LEU A 136 16.42 -0.48 5.68
CA LEU A 136 15.88 0.88 5.76
C LEU A 136 16.93 1.92 6.22
N ARG A 137 18.21 1.69 5.88
CA ARG A 137 19.27 2.68 6.10
C ARG A 137 19.49 3.53 4.86
N PRO A 138 19.56 4.87 4.98
CA PRO A 138 19.91 5.75 3.87
C PRO A 138 21.25 5.36 3.23
N ARG A 139 21.26 5.34 1.91
CA ARG A 139 22.47 5.14 1.09
C ARG A 139 22.83 6.40 0.34
N ARG A 140 21.80 7.07 -0.21
CA ARG A 140 21.96 8.24 -1.06
C ARG A 140 20.74 9.13 -0.94
N THR A 141 20.98 10.44 -1.02
CA THR A 141 19.94 11.45 -1.18
C THR A 141 20.22 12.24 -2.44
N ILE A 142 19.20 12.43 -3.27
CA ILE A 142 19.23 13.21 -4.51
C ILE A 142 18.17 14.31 -4.39
N THR A 143 18.52 15.51 -4.80
CA THR A 143 17.59 16.65 -4.89
C THR A 143 17.38 16.97 -6.36
N VAL A 144 16.12 17.03 -6.79
CA VAL A 144 15.71 17.31 -8.17
C VAL A 144 14.88 18.59 -8.16
N GLY A 145 15.37 19.63 -8.83
CA GLY A 145 14.75 20.95 -8.89
C GLY A 145 15.09 21.68 -10.19
#